data_AF-A0A561PPJ3-F1
#
_entry.id   AF-A0A561PPJ3-F1
#
_cell.length_a   1.000
_cell.length_b   1.000
_cell.length_c   1.000
_cell.angle_alpha   90.00
_cell.angle_beta   90.00
_cell.angle_gamma   90.00
#
_symmetry.space_group_name_H-M   'P 1'
#
loop_
_entity.id
_entity.type
_entity.pdbx_description
1 polymer ?
#
loop_
_entity_poly.entity_id
_entity_poly.type
_entity_poly.pdbx_seq_one_letter_code
_entity_poly.pdbx_strand_id
1 'polypeptide(L)'
;MVAAPGGATHFKVMVAGAEIDFEAEIFVNGNAASAELAINATATAVMNLSVNVTANSTKPLFLALGVEFYQQVNGALYSLKNGAFNTLALVSISGIPAAPDGV
;
A
#
# COMPACT_ATOMS: atom_id res chain seq x y z
N MET A 1 -9.36 -6.84 -21.17
CA MET A 1 -10.34 -7.19 -20.11
C MET A 1 -9.60 -7.13 -18.78
N VAL A 2 -10.16 -6.46 -17.78
CA VAL A 2 -9.63 -6.46 -16.40
C VAL A 2 -10.45 -7.48 -15.61
N ALA A 3 -9.77 -8.46 -15.00
CA ALA A 3 -10.41 -9.53 -14.24
C ALA A 3 -9.72 -9.68 -12.89
N ALA A 4 -10.49 -10.02 -11.85
CA ALA A 4 -9.93 -10.37 -10.56
C ALA A 4 -9.13 -11.68 -10.64
N PRO A 5 -8.13 -11.88 -9.76
CA PRO A 5 -7.42 -13.15 -9.66
C PRO A 5 -8.40 -14.32 -9.45
N GLY A 6 -8.10 -15.47 -10.07
CA GLY A 6 -8.92 -16.67 -9.91
C GLY A 6 -9.07 -17.06 -8.44
N GLY A 7 -10.33 -17.26 -8.00
CA GLY A 7 -10.66 -17.62 -6.62
C GLY A 7 -10.82 -16.45 -5.64
N ALA A 8 -10.51 -15.21 -6.05
CA ALA A 8 -10.76 -14.03 -5.22
C ALA A 8 -12.26 -13.78 -5.07
N THR A 9 -12.71 -13.60 -3.83
CA THR A 9 -14.08 -13.14 -3.53
C THR A 9 -14.08 -11.77 -2.88
N HIS A 10 -12.97 -11.37 -2.25
CA HIS A 10 -12.80 -10.08 -1.59
C HIS A 10 -11.42 -9.48 -1.91
N PHE A 11 -11.29 -8.19 -1.66
CA PHE A 11 -10.04 -7.46 -1.75
C PHE A 11 -9.91 -6.44 -0.61
N LYS A 12 -8.67 -6.02 -0.33
CA LYS A 12 -8.36 -4.92 0.56
C LYS A 12 -7.41 -3.96 -0.14
N VAL A 13 -7.70 -2.66 -0.06
CA VAL A 13 -6.77 -1.62 -0.52
C VAL A 13 -5.86 -1.26 0.65
N MET A 14 -4.56 -1.22 0.40
CA MET A 14 -3.56 -0.90 1.40
C MET A 14 -2.66 0.22 0.90
N VAL A 15 -2.26 1.10 1.80
CA VAL A 15 -1.19 2.08 1.56
C VAL A 15 -0.12 1.92 2.63
N ALA A 16 1.12 2.14 2.22
CA ALA A 16 2.25 2.24 3.14
C ALA A 16 3.00 3.54 2.84
N GLY A 17 3.31 4.29 3.88
CA GLY A 17 4.11 5.51 3.81
C GLY A 17 5.42 5.29 4.54
N ALA A 18 6.52 5.77 3.97
CA ALA A 18 7.83 5.73 4.60
C ALA A 18 8.54 7.06 4.42
N GLU A 19 9.13 7.54 5.51
CA GLU A 19 10.11 8.60 5.58
C GLU A 19 11.48 7.94 5.82
N ILE A 20 12.46 8.25 4.97
CA ILE A 20 13.78 7.61 5.02
C ILE A 20 14.86 8.67 5.17
N ASP A 21 15.66 8.55 6.22
CA ASP A 21 16.92 9.27 6.39
C ASP A 21 18.06 8.36 5.92
N PHE A 22 18.56 8.61 4.71
CA PHE A 22 19.61 7.78 4.13
C PHE A 22 20.96 8.01 4.81
N GLU A 23 21.22 9.21 5.33
CA GLU A 23 22.49 9.57 5.95
C GLU A 23 22.62 8.98 7.36
N ALA A 24 21.53 9.02 8.13
CA ALA A 24 21.48 8.45 9.47
C ALA A 24 21.07 6.96 9.47
N GLU A 25 20.74 6.40 8.31
CA GLU A 25 20.28 5.01 8.12
C GLU A 25 19.06 4.64 8.99
N ILE A 26 18.14 5.59 9.16
CA ILE A 26 16.90 5.40 9.94
C ILE A 26 15.66 5.68 9.09
N PHE A 27 14.52 5.15 9.52
CA PHE A 27 13.25 5.38 8.84
C PHE A 27 12.09 5.47 9.83
N VAL A 28 11.05 6.19 9.43
CA VAL A 28 9.74 6.21 10.08
C VAL A 28 8.73 5.73 9.04
N ASN A 29 7.96 4.70 9.35
CA ASN A 29 6.98 4.16 8.41
C ASN A 29 5.65 3.86 9.11
N GLY A 30 4.62 3.72 8.28
CA GLY A 30 3.32 3.25 8.71
C GLY A 30 2.52 2.72 7.53
N ASN A 31 1.35 2.16 7.83
CA ASN A 31 0.45 1.63 6.83
C ASN A 31 -1.00 1.80 7.27
N ALA A 32 -1.87 1.91 6.28
CA ALA A 32 -3.32 1.96 6.48
C ALA A 32 -3.98 1.04 5.45
N ALA A 33 -5.18 0.57 5.78
CA ALA A 33 -5.93 -0.33 4.93
C ALA A 33 -7.43 -0.03 4.97
N SER A 34 -8.11 -0.35 3.87
CA SER A 34 -9.56 -0.42 3.85
C SER A 34 -10.08 -1.58 4.71
N ALA A 35 -11.40 -1.65 4.87
CA ALA A 35 -12.05 -2.91 5.22
C ALA A 35 -11.86 -3.95 4.10
N GLU A 36 -12.17 -5.21 4.40
CA GLU A 36 -12.28 -6.26 3.40
C GLU A 36 -13.55 -6.03 2.57
N LEU A 37 -13.38 -5.79 1.28
CA LEU A 37 -14.46 -5.44 0.35
C LEU A 37 -14.78 -6.62 -0.56
N ALA A 38 -16.06 -6.93 -0.73
CA ALA A 38 -16.49 -7.96 -1.67
C ALA A 38 -16.22 -7.53 -3.12
N ILE A 39 -15.75 -8.48 -3.94
CA ILE A 39 -15.66 -8.31 -5.39
C ILE A 39 -17.04 -8.58 -5.97
N ASN A 40 -17.78 -7.53 -6.31
CA ASN A 40 -19.11 -7.61 -6.89
C ASN A 40 -19.42 -6.37 -7.76
N ALA A 41 -20.67 -6.25 -8.22
CA ALA A 41 -21.11 -5.14 -9.07
C ALA A 41 -21.44 -3.84 -8.29
N THR A 42 -21.37 -3.86 -6.96
CA THR A 42 -21.64 -2.69 -6.12
C THR A 42 -20.43 -1.77 -6.12
N ALA A 43 -20.64 -0.51 -6.47
CA ALA A 43 -19.58 0.49 -6.44
C ALA A 43 -19.05 0.67 -5.01
N THR A 44 -17.72 0.66 -4.86
CA THR A 44 -17.06 0.95 -3.59
C THR A 44 -17.29 2.40 -3.21
N ALA A 45 -17.68 2.64 -1.96
CA ALA A 45 -17.81 3.99 -1.43
C ALA A 45 -16.44 4.70 -1.37
N VAL A 46 -16.46 6.03 -1.40
CA VAL A 46 -15.24 6.83 -1.24
C VAL A 46 -14.57 6.50 0.10
N MET A 47 -13.26 6.33 0.07
CA MET A 47 -12.43 6.10 1.26
C MET A 47 -11.19 6.98 1.23
N ASN A 48 -10.70 7.31 2.42
CA ASN A 48 -9.41 7.98 2.62
C ASN A 48 -8.53 7.06 3.45
N LEU A 49 -7.33 6.77 2.96
CA LEU A 49 -6.30 6.07 3.69
C LEU A 49 -5.12 7.03 3.90
N SER A 50 -4.78 7.26 5.16
CA SER A 50 -3.70 8.18 5.55
C SER A 50 -2.64 7.43 6.34
N VAL A 51 -1.38 7.72 6.04
CA VAL A 51 -0.23 7.26 6.83
C VAL A 51 0.47 8.47 7.41
N ASN A 52 0.65 8.49 8.72
CA ASN A 52 1.34 9.56 9.42
C ASN A 52 2.83 9.20 9.54
N VAL A 53 3.68 10.14 9.14
CA VAL A 53 5.13 10.15 9.38
C VAL A 53 5.48 11.41 10.18
N THR A 54 6.76 11.77 10.28
CA THR A 54 7.17 12.98 11.01
C THR A 54 6.55 14.21 10.36
N ALA A 55 5.87 15.03 11.17
CA ALA A 55 5.27 16.26 10.69
C ALA A 55 6.34 17.21 10.14
N ASN A 56 6.07 17.81 8.98
CA ASN A 56 7.00 18.71 8.28
C ASN A 56 8.38 18.09 7.98
N SER A 57 8.45 16.78 7.76
CA SER A 57 9.71 16.14 7.38
C SER A 57 10.28 16.76 6.09
N THR A 58 11.59 16.92 6.07
CA THR A 58 12.37 17.29 4.87
C THR A 58 13.07 16.09 4.25
N LYS A 59 12.87 14.89 4.80
CA LYS A 59 13.49 13.65 4.32
C LYS A 59 12.69 13.05 3.16
N PRO A 60 13.32 12.24 2.29
CA PRO A 60 12.61 11.50 1.26
C PRO A 60 11.40 10.72 1.78
N LEU A 61 10.25 10.94 1.15
CA LEU A 61 8.99 10.30 1.42
C LEU A 61 8.60 9.37 0.28
N PHE A 62 8.15 8.17 0.62
CA PHE A 62 7.69 7.14 -0.30
C PHE A 62 6.27 6.74 0.06
N LEU A 63 5.39 6.69 -0.94
CA LEU A 63 4.04 6.18 -0.82
C LEU A 63 3.88 4.96 -1.72
N ALA A 64 3.58 3.83 -1.11
CA ALA A 64 3.19 2.61 -1.80
C ALA A 64 1.68 2.41 -1.71
N LEU A 65 1.07 1.96 -2.81
CA LEU A 65 -0.31 1.49 -2.89
C LEU A 65 -0.31 0.02 -3.27
N GLY A 66 -1.10 -0.76 -2.56
CA GLY A 66 -1.29 -2.17 -2.86
C GLY A 66 -2.74 -2.63 -2.74
N VAL A 67 -2.99 -3.80 -3.32
CA VAL A 67 -4.27 -4.49 -3.26
C VAL A 67 -4.02 -5.93 -2.85
N GLU A 68 -4.62 -6.39 -1.75
CA GLU A 68 -4.55 -7.78 -1.35
C GLU A 68 -5.87 -8.48 -1.69
N PHE A 69 -5.79 -9.71 -2.20
CA PHE A 69 -6.97 -10.49 -2.58
C PHE A 69 -7.19 -11.65 -1.62
N TYR A 70 -8.46 -11.89 -1.32
CA TYR A 70 -8.91 -12.87 -0.35
C TYR A 70 -9.97 -13.78 -0.96
N GLN A 71 -10.02 -15.02 -0.49
CA GLN A 71 -11.11 -15.95 -0.71
C GLN A 71 -11.88 -16.14 0.59
N GLN A 72 -13.20 -16.07 0.51
CA GLN A 72 -14.07 -16.40 1.61
C GLN A 72 -14.43 -17.89 1.55
N VAL A 73 -14.17 -18.62 2.64
CA VAL A 73 -14.49 -20.04 2.80
C VAL A 73 -15.19 -20.21 4.13
N ASN A 74 -16.41 -20.75 4.11
CA ASN A 74 -17.25 -20.96 5.30
C ASN A 74 -17.40 -19.71 6.19
N GLY A 75 -17.49 -18.54 5.56
CA GLY A 75 -17.64 -17.25 6.23
C GLY A 75 -16.34 -16.58 6.65
N ALA A 76 -15.21 -17.30 6.69
CA ALA A 76 -13.90 -16.75 7.02
C ALA A 76 -13.12 -16.32 5.77
N LEU A 77 -12.36 -15.22 5.88
CA LEU A 77 -11.55 -14.69 4.79
C LEU A 77 -10.09 -15.16 4.91
N TYR A 78 -9.57 -15.68 3.80
CA TYR A 78 -8.22 -16.18 3.68
C TYR A 78 -7.51 -15.45 2.54
N SER A 79 -6.32 -14.90 2.83
CA SER A 79 -5.47 -14.31 1.79
C SER A 79 -5.12 -15.37 0.75
N LEU A 80 -5.24 -15.04 -0.55
CA LEU A 80 -5.00 -15.99 -1.63
C LEU A 80 -3.55 -16.50 -1.66
N LYS A 81 -2.60 -15.68 -1.19
CA LYS A 81 -1.16 -15.99 -1.09
C LYS A 81 -0.55 -16.71 -2.30
N ASN A 82 -1.10 -16.53 -3.50
CA ASN A 82 -0.69 -17.30 -4.67
C ASN A 82 0.53 -16.69 -5.40
N GLY A 83 1.04 -15.55 -4.92
CA GLY A 83 2.20 -14.85 -5.49
C GLY A 83 2.00 -14.34 -6.92
N ALA A 84 0.83 -14.58 -7.50
CA ALA A 84 0.43 -14.06 -8.80
C ALA A 84 -0.16 -12.67 -8.60
N PHE A 85 0.10 -11.77 -9.54
CA PHE A 85 -0.27 -10.35 -9.51
C PHE A 85 0.51 -9.55 -8.45
N ASN A 86 1.56 -8.85 -8.90
CA ASN A 86 2.35 -7.97 -8.06
C ASN A 86 1.55 -6.68 -7.79
N THR A 87 0.68 -6.74 -6.78
CA THR A 87 -0.27 -5.67 -6.46
C THR A 87 0.29 -4.74 -5.40
N LEU A 88 1.51 -4.26 -5.63
CA LEU A 88 2.12 -3.18 -4.87
C LEU A 88 2.94 -2.31 -5.83
N ALA A 89 2.74 -1.01 -5.77
CA ALA A 89 3.52 -0.05 -6.54
C ALA A 89 3.86 1.16 -5.67
N LEU A 90 5.05 1.73 -5.87
CA LEU A 90 5.32 3.10 -5.43
C LEU A 90 4.53 4.05 -6.33
N VAL A 91 3.61 4.79 -5.73
CA VAL A 91 2.68 5.69 -6.44
C VAL A 91 3.04 7.16 -6.28
N SER A 92 3.86 7.49 -5.27
CA SER A 92 4.41 8.83 -5.11
C SER A 92 5.73 8.77 -4.37
N ILE A 93 6.64 9.65 -4.77
CA ILE A 93 7.92 9.88 -4.12
C ILE A 93 8.09 11.39 -4.03
N SER A 94 8.48 11.89 -2.86
CA SER A 94 8.72 13.31 -2.62
C SER A 94 10.05 13.50 -1.89
N GLY A 95 10.80 14.52 -2.29
CA GLY A 95 12.12 14.81 -1.76
C GLY A 95 13.25 14.30 -2.65
N ILE A 96 14.43 14.86 -2.44
CA ILE A 96 15.68 14.48 -3.09
C ILE A 96 16.60 14.02 -1.95
N PRO A 97 17.33 12.89 -2.07
CA PRO A 97 18.38 12.55 -1.11
C PRO A 97 19.38 13.72 -0.99
N ALA A 98 20.10 13.84 0.13
CA ALA A 98 21.17 14.83 0.18
C ALA A 98 22.16 14.56 -0.97
N ALA A 99 22.76 15.62 -1.52
CA ALA A 99 23.84 15.46 -2.48
C ALA A 99 24.93 14.59 -1.84
N PRO A 100 25.52 13.62 -2.55
CA PRO A 100 26.65 12.88 -2.02
C PRO A 100 27.75 13.87 -1.65
N ASP A 101 28.34 13.70 -0.47
CA ASP A 101 29.38 14.59 0.04
C ASP A 101 30.48 14.77 -1.02
N GLY A 102 30.61 15.99 -1.57
CA GLY A 102 31.68 16.36 -2.51
C GLY A 102 31.27 16.66 -3.96
N VAL A 103 29.98 16.91 -4.26
CA VAL A 103 29.54 17.54 -5.53
C VAL A 103 28.90 18.90 -5.26
#